data_AF-A0A0G1FGA0-F1
#
_entry.id   AF-A0A0G1FGA0-F1
#
_cell.length_a   1.000
_cell.length_b   1.000
_cell.length_c   1.000
_cell.angle_alpha   90.00
_cell.angle_beta   90.00
_cell.angle_gamma   90.00
#
_symmetry.space_group_name_H-M   'P 1'
#
loop_
_entity.id
_entity.type
_entity.pdbx_description
1 polymer ?
#
loop_
_entity_poly.entity_id
_entity_poly.type
_entity_poly.pdbx_seq_one_letter_code
_entity_poly.pdbx_strand_id
1 'polypeptide(L)'
;MNKKSSNKSFHSEREGQIKFFSDLRITADVELTHNTDGVYKGTLFEFKLTISDINKVLFQAIKYLSHKRIKGEPIPAQILLVALNEENTYLFNSSDFLSDIEKIYAGAASKNNADFNTKIKPDKIDFSNIKGLQRLTEILEIQKYTKIHIDVFDVVGWANHYYTVNPKASKSKLFEELRTPKQFKDYI
;
A
#
# COMPACT_ATOMS: atom_id res chain seq x y z
N MET A 1 24.18 7.08 31.83
CA MET A 1 23.82 5.73 31.36
C MET A 1 23.86 5.73 29.84
N ASN A 2 24.93 5.18 29.25
CA ASN A 2 25.06 5.05 27.81
C ASN A 2 24.09 3.98 27.30
N LYS A 3 23.00 4.38 26.63
CA LYS A 3 22.23 3.47 25.80
C LYS A 3 23.14 3.04 24.65
N LYS A 4 23.63 1.81 24.70
CA LYS A 4 24.19 1.11 23.54
C LYS A 4 23.14 1.20 22.44
N SER A 5 23.39 2.01 21.41
CA SER A 5 22.73 1.82 20.12
C SER A 5 23.15 0.43 19.66
N SER A 6 22.22 -0.53 19.71
CA SER A 6 22.48 -1.83 19.13
C SER A 6 22.56 -1.62 17.63
N ASN A 7 23.73 -1.84 17.07
CA ASN A 7 24.06 -1.81 15.64
C ASN A 7 23.30 -2.95 14.92
N LYS A 8 21.97 -2.91 14.93
CA LYS A 8 21.11 -3.91 14.28
C LYS A 8 20.74 -3.40 12.90
N SER A 9 21.68 -3.55 11.96
CA SER A 9 21.34 -3.52 10.55
C SER A 9 20.75 -4.88 10.18
N PHE A 10 19.56 -4.89 9.60
CA PHE A 10 18.99 -6.09 8.99
C PHE A 10 19.81 -6.49 7.77
N HIS A 11 20.00 -7.80 7.58
CA HIS A 11 20.73 -8.34 6.44
C HIS A 11 19.81 -8.69 5.26
N SER A 12 18.49 -8.76 5.51
CA SER A 12 17.47 -8.96 4.49
C SER A 12 16.21 -8.17 4.81
N GLU A 13 15.46 -7.79 3.77
CA GLU A 13 14.16 -7.11 3.93
C GLU A 13 13.18 -8.00 4.72
N ARG A 14 13.20 -9.31 4.48
CA ARG A 14 12.31 -10.26 5.17
C ARG A 14 12.52 -10.29 6.68
N GLU A 15 13.78 -10.27 7.13
CA GLU A 15 14.12 -10.21 8.55
C GLU A 15 13.57 -8.93 9.19
N GLY A 16 13.77 -7.79 8.52
CA GLY A 16 13.29 -6.50 9.00
C GLY A 16 11.77 -6.38 9.01
N GLN A 17 11.08 -6.89 7.99
CA GLN A 17 9.62 -6.96 7.93
C GLN A 17 9.04 -7.72 9.12
N ILE A 18 9.56 -8.92 9.41
CA ILE A 18 9.08 -9.75 10.53
C ILE A 18 9.24 -9.00 11.86
N LYS A 19 10.39 -8.36 12.07
CA LYS A 19 10.63 -7.56 13.28
C LYS A 19 9.71 -6.34 13.34
N PHE A 20 9.54 -5.59 12.25
CA PHE A 20 8.68 -4.41 12.19
C PHE A 20 7.23 -4.75 12.57
N PHE A 21 6.65 -5.79 11.98
CA PHE A 21 5.29 -6.21 12.33
C PHE A 21 5.18 -6.74 13.76
N SER A 22 6.20 -7.48 14.25
CA SER A 22 6.26 -7.95 15.63
C SER A 22 6.27 -6.79 16.64
N ASP A 23 7.07 -5.75 16.38
CA ASP A 23 7.13 -4.55 17.25
C ASP A 23 5.78 -3.81 17.30
N LEU A 24 5.02 -3.84 16.20
CA LEU A 24 3.66 -3.30 16.10
C LEU A 24 2.57 -4.27 16.58
N ARG A 25 2.94 -5.47 17.05
CA ARG A 25 2.02 -6.54 17.48
C ARG A 25 1.03 -6.96 16.39
N ILE A 26 1.44 -6.85 15.14
CA ILE A 26 0.69 -7.32 13.98
C ILE A 26 1.16 -8.74 13.68
N THR A 27 0.23 -9.68 13.60
CA THR A 27 0.54 -11.06 13.23
C THR A 27 1.12 -11.09 11.82
N ALA A 28 2.20 -11.85 11.63
CA ALA A 28 2.96 -11.89 10.37
C ALA A 28 2.17 -12.44 9.16
N ASP A 29 0.95 -12.96 9.37
CA ASP A 29 -0.05 -13.25 8.34
C ASP A 29 -0.69 -11.97 7.73
N VAL A 30 0.02 -10.84 7.79
CA VAL A 30 -0.29 -9.68 6.93
C VAL A 30 -0.39 -10.23 5.52
N GLU A 31 -1.50 -9.93 4.83
CA GLU A 31 -1.77 -10.41 3.48
C GLU A 31 -0.63 -9.97 2.53
N LEU A 32 0.40 -10.82 2.41
CA LEU A 32 1.46 -10.75 1.42
C LEU A 32 0.83 -11.06 0.07
N THR A 33 0.07 -10.12 -0.45
CA THR A 33 -0.67 -10.27 -1.71
C THR A 33 0.16 -9.73 -2.85
N HIS A 34 0.23 -10.49 -3.94
CA HIS A 34 0.65 -10.02 -5.26
C HIS A 34 2.03 -9.34 -5.36
N ASN A 35 3.07 -9.96 -4.81
CA ASN A 35 4.46 -9.48 -4.89
C ASN A 35 4.68 -8.07 -4.30
N THR A 36 3.75 -7.62 -3.46
CA THR A 36 3.93 -6.45 -2.58
C THR A 36 4.51 -6.90 -1.25
N ASP A 37 5.13 -5.98 -0.52
CA ASP A 37 5.64 -6.29 0.82
C ASP A 37 4.54 -6.32 1.90
N GLY A 38 3.27 -6.31 1.49
CA GLY A 38 2.09 -6.54 2.33
C GLY A 38 1.05 -5.41 2.25
N VAL A 39 -0.20 -5.76 2.50
CA VAL A 39 -1.30 -4.82 2.76
C VAL A 39 -1.90 -5.12 4.12
N TYR A 40 -2.09 -4.10 4.95
CA TYR A 40 -2.76 -4.23 6.25
C TYR A 40 -3.74 -3.08 6.46
N LYS A 41 -5.01 -3.38 6.73
CA LYS A 41 -6.07 -2.41 7.08
C LYS A 41 -6.00 -1.10 6.27
N GLY A 42 -5.97 -1.17 4.94
CA GLY A 42 -5.95 0.05 4.10
C GLY A 42 -4.59 0.76 3.98
N THR A 43 -3.51 0.09 4.40
CA THR A 43 -2.11 0.52 4.20
C THR A 43 -1.37 -0.46 3.30
N LEU A 44 -0.76 0.04 2.24
CA LEU A 44 0.24 -0.67 1.45
C LEU A 44 1.62 -0.42 2.05
N PHE A 45 2.42 -1.48 2.22
CA PHE A 45 3.81 -1.35 2.63
C PHE A 45 4.77 -1.58 1.47
N GLU A 46 5.86 -0.82 1.45
CA GLU A 46 7.03 -1.07 0.62
C GLU A 46 8.26 -1.00 1.51
N PHE A 47 8.92 -2.13 1.72
CA PHE A 47 10.08 -2.21 2.60
C PHE A 47 11.36 -2.14 1.79
N LYS A 48 12.34 -1.42 2.35
CA LYS A 48 13.73 -1.44 1.89
C LYS A 48 14.64 -1.54 3.11
N LEU A 49 15.78 -2.20 2.94
CA LEU A 49 16.84 -2.12 3.96
C LEU A 49 17.22 -0.67 4.23
N THR A 50 17.37 0.11 3.15
CA THR A 50 17.66 1.55 3.17
C THR A 50 16.92 2.25 2.03
N ILE A 51 16.51 3.52 2.23
CA ILE A 51 15.86 4.32 1.18
C ILE A 51 16.73 5.53 0.86
N SER A 52 17.50 5.41 -0.22
CA SER A 52 18.31 6.52 -0.76
C SER A 52 17.52 7.47 -1.66
N ASP A 53 16.46 6.97 -2.31
CA ASP A 53 15.57 7.72 -3.19
C ASP A 53 14.12 7.38 -2.89
N ILE A 54 13.43 8.31 -2.21
CA ILE A 54 12.03 8.16 -1.81
C ILE A 54 11.11 8.09 -3.02
N ASN A 55 11.37 8.86 -4.08
CA ASN A 55 10.50 8.92 -5.25
C ASN A 55 10.52 7.60 -6.02
N LYS A 56 11.71 7.00 -6.16
CA LYS A 56 11.86 5.69 -6.81
C LYS A 56 11.06 4.60 -6.10
N VAL A 57 11.10 4.58 -4.77
CA VAL A 57 10.40 3.59 -3.93
C VAL A 57 8.89 3.88 -3.91
N LEU A 58 8.51 5.16 -3.82
CA LEU A 58 7.12 5.59 -3.93
C LEU A 58 6.49 5.16 -5.27
N PHE A 59 7.21 5.32 -6.38
CA PHE A 59 6.67 4.96 -7.68
C PHE A 59 6.49 3.46 -7.85
N GLN A 60 7.35 2.66 -7.23
CA GLN A 60 7.14 1.22 -7.13
C GLN A 60 5.82 0.91 -6.41
N ALA A 61 5.54 1.56 -5.28
CA ALA A 61 4.28 1.43 -4.55
C ALA A 61 3.06 1.87 -5.38
N ILE A 62 3.17 2.99 -6.11
CA ILE A 62 2.11 3.46 -7.03
C ILE A 62 1.81 2.41 -8.12
N LYS A 63 2.83 1.79 -8.70
CA LYS A 63 2.65 0.71 -9.68
C LYS A 63 1.94 -0.50 -9.08
N TYR A 64 2.25 -0.85 -7.84
CA TYR A 64 1.51 -1.91 -7.15
C TYR A 64 0.03 -1.57 -6.96
N LEU A 65 -0.29 -0.32 -6.56
CA LEU A 65 -1.68 0.12 -6.47
C LEU A 65 -2.40 0.06 -7.83
N SER A 66 -1.73 0.46 -8.91
CA SER A 66 -2.26 0.30 -10.28
C SER A 66 -2.55 -1.17 -10.63
N HIS A 67 -1.63 -2.09 -10.29
CA HIS A 67 -1.86 -3.53 -10.53
C HIS A 67 -3.01 -4.09 -9.68
N LYS A 68 -3.18 -3.64 -8.43
CA LYS A 68 -4.33 -4.00 -7.57
C LYS A 68 -5.64 -3.49 -8.17
N ARG A 69 -5.66 -2.25 -8.64
CA ARG A 69 -6.81 -1.62 -9.32
C ARG A 69 -7.32 -2.50 -10.46
N ILE A 70 -6.42 -2.87 -11.38
CA ILE A 70 -6.73 -3.68 -12.57
C ILE A 70 -7.32 -5.05 -12.19
N LYS A 71 -6.90 -5.62 -11.07
CA LYS A 71 -7.41 -6.89 -10.55
C LYS A 71 -8.76 -6.78 -9.83
N GLY A 72 -9.29 -5.57 -9.66
CA GLY A 72 -10.52 -5.32 -8.91
C GLY A 72 -10.33 -5.35 -7.41
N GLU A 73 -9.12 -5.10 -6.92
CA GLU A 73 -8.84 -5.07 -5.49
C GLU A 73 -8.98 -3.64 -4.95
N PRO A 74 -9.51 -3.46 -3.72
CA PRO A 74 -9.53 -2.16 -3.07
C PRO A 74 -8.14 -1.53 -2.98
N ILE A 75 -8.06 -0.22 -3.22
CA ILE A 75 -6.80 0.55 -3.16
C ILE A 75 -6.60 1.08 -1.75
N PRO A 76 -5.57 0.63 -1.01
CA PRO A 76 -5.18 1.21 0.27
C PRO A 76 -5.15 2.74 0.24
N ALA A 77 -5.73 3.40 1.24
CA ALA A 77 -5.66 4.87 1.35
C ALA A 77 -4.25 5.36 1.70
N GLN A 78 -3.45 4.51 2.32
CA GLN A 78 -2.12 4.85 2.82
C GLN A 78 -1.05 4.04 2.10
N ILE A 79 0.07 4.70 1.79
CA ILE A 79 1.31 4.08 1.33
C ILE A 79 2.35 4.36 2.40
N LEU A 80 2.94 3.29 2.95
CA LEU A 80 3.97 3.39 3.96
C LEU A 80 5.27 2.79 3.42
N LEU A 81 6.23 3.66 3.09
CA LEU A 81 7.56 3.21 2.72
C LEU A 81 8.38 3.04 4.00
N VAL A 82 9.01 1.89 4.19
CA VAL A 82 9.72 1.54 5.43
C VAL A 82 11.21 1.38 5.13
N ALA A 83 12.02 2.27 5.70
CA ALA A 83 13.48 2.21 5.66
C ALA A 83 13.95 1.52 6.96
N LEU A 84 14.23 0.23 6.85
CA LEU A 84 14.40 -0.66 8.00
C LEU A 84 15.63 -0.32 8.85
N ASN A 85 16.77 -0.05 8.23
CA ASN A 85 18.02 0.21 8.95
C ASN A 85 18.12 1.64 9.49
N GLU A 86 17.37 2.58 8.90
CA GLU A 86 17.23 3.95 9.38
C GLU A 86 16.13 4.09 10.43
N GLU A 87 15.36 3.04 10.70
CA GLU A 87 14.20 3.05 11.60
C GLU A 87 13.22 4.21 11.28
N ASN A 88 13.02 4.49 10.00
CA ASN A 88 12.15 5.56 9.53
C ASN A 88 11.09 5.06 8.55
N THR A 89 9.88 5.59 8.65
CA THR A 89 8.85 5.42 7.62
C THR A 89 8.51 6.75 6.94
N TYR A 90 7.98 6.63 5.74
CA TYR A 90 7.48 7.73 4.92
C TYR A 90 6.04 7.43 4.53
N LEU A 91 5.10 8.13 5.16
CA LEU A 91 3.67 7.98 4.91
C LEU A 91 3.22 8.93 3.80
N PHE A 92 2.55 8.38 2.80
CA PHE A 92 1.86 9.08 1.74
C PHE A 92 0.38 8.71 1.70
N ASN A 93 -0.45 9.60 1.17
CA ASN A 93 -1.85 9.33 0.90
C ASN A 93 -2.00 8.91 -0.57
N SER A 94 -2.58 7.75 -0.84
CA SER A 94 -2.75 7.22 -2.19
C SER A 94 -3.60 8.15 -3.08
N SER A 95 -4.57 8.87 -2.51
CA SER A 95 -5.42 9.80 -3.28
C SER A 95 -4.65 10.94 -3.93
N ASP A 96 -3.52 11.34 -3.35
CA ASP A 96 -2.61 12.34 -3.92
C ASP A 96 -1.98 11.88 -5.25
N PHE A 97 -1.97 10.56 -5.49
CA PHE A 97 -1.35 9.92 -6.65
C PHE A 97 -2.38 9.23 -7.55
N LEU A 98 -3.67 9.55 -7.41
CA LEU A 98 -4.75 8.87 -8.13
C LEU A 98 -4.51 8.84 -9.65
N SER A 99 -4.08 9.97 -10.22
CA SER A 99 -3.78 10.06 -11.66
C SER A 99 -2.62 9.17 -12.11
N ASP A 100 -1.69 8.83 -11.21
CA ASP A 100 -0.61 7.90 -11.50
C ASP A 100 -1.03 6.45 -11.23
N ILE A 101 -1.88 6.21 -10.24
CA ILE A 101 -2.45 4.89 -9.93
C ILE A 101 -3.35 4.40 -11.07
N GLU A 102 -4.10 5.29 -11.73
CA GLU A 102 -5.02 4.94 -12.82
C GLU A 102 -4.32 4.74 -14.18
N LYS A 103 -2.99 4.94 -14.25
CA LYS A 103 -2.20 4.59 -15.45
C LYS A 103 -1.92 3.09 -15.51
N ILE A 104 -1.70 2.58 -16.72
CA ILE A 104 -1.31 1.19 -16.96
C ILE A 104 0.21 1.07 -17.02
N TYR A 105 0.76 0.20 -16.16
CA TYR A 105 2.19 -0.10 -16.14
C TYR A 105 2.45 -1.53 -16.56
N ALA A 106 3.22 -1.69 -17.66
CA ALA A 106 3.69 -2.97 -18.12
C ALA A 106 4.95 -3.42 -17.35
N GLY A 107 5.03 -4.71 -17.04
CA GLY A 107 6.18 -5.32 -16.39
C GLY A 107 6.20 -5.17 -14.86
N ALA A 108 7.35 -5.51 -14.27
CA ALA A 108 7.51 -5.51 -12.82
C ALA A 108 7.55 -4.08 -12.24
N ALA A 109 6.84 -3.87 -11.12
CA ALA A 109 6.75 -2.57 -10.45
C ALA A 109 8.11 -2.01 -10.00
N SER A 110 9.10 -2.87 -9.73
CA SER A 110 10.46 -2.49 -9.33
C SER A 110 11.34 -1.95 -10.47
N LYS A 111 10.86 -1.98 -11.73
CA LYS A 111 11.63 -1.56 -12.91
C LYS A 111 11.19 -0.19 -13.43
N ASN A 112 12.13 0.56 -14.01
CA ASN A 112 11.91 1.86 -14.65
C ASN A 112 11.23 2.88 -13.72
N ASN A 113 11.87 3.17 -12.59
CA ASN A 113 11.34 4.08 -11.56
C ASN A 113 12.14 5.37 -11.38
N ALA A 114 13.27 5.51 -12.08
CA ALA A 114 14.21 6.62 -11.85
C ALA A 114 13.65 7.99 -12.29
N ASP A 115 12.72 8.03 -13.24
CA ASP A 115 12.23 9.29 -13.81
C ASP A 115 11.01 9.86 -13.06
N PHE A 116 10.47 9.12 -12.08
CA PHE A 116 9.34 9.60 -11.29
C PHE A 116 9.80 10.61 -10.24
N ASN A 117 9.06 11.71 -10.12
CA ASN A 117 9.30 12.73 -9.10
C ASN A 117 7.98 13.39 -8.72
N THR A 118 7.85 13.75 -7.44
CA THR A 118 6.70 14.48 -6.92
C THR A 118 7.13 15.61 -6.01
N LYS A 119 6.31 16.65 -5.90
CA LYS A 119 6.49 17.73 -4.91
C LYS A 119 5.85 17.40 -3.56
N ILE A 120 5.07 16.32 -3.50
CA ILE A 120 4.33 15.89 -2.32
C ILE A 120 5.32 15.32 -1.31
N LYS A 121 5.27 15.86 -0.09
CA LYS A 121 6.17 15.47 0.98
C LYS A 121 5.50 14.42 1.88
N PRO A 122 6.20 13.33 2.24
CA PRO A 122 5.66 12.37 3.19
C PRO A 122 5.61 12.93 4.61
N ASP A 123 4.72 12.37 5.42
CA ASP A 123 4.88 12.42 6.88
C ASP A 123 5.95 11.40 7.27
N LYS A 124 7.07 11.89 7.84
CA LYS A 124 8.22 11.06 8.20
C LYS A 124 8.13 10.69 9.68
N ILE A 125 8.16 9.40 9.97
CA ILE A 125 8.00 8.87 11.33
C ILE A 125 9.25 8.06 11.70
N ASP A 126 9.94 8.50 12.74
CA ASP A 126 11.04 7.76 13.36
C ASP A 126 10.46 6.73 14.34
N PHE A 127 10.53 5.46 13.98
CA PHE A 127 10.00 4.34 14.77
C PHE A 127 11.05 3.66 15.66
N SER A 128 12.25 4.23 15.79
CA SER A 128 13.26 3.78 16.78
C SER A 128 12.81 3.98 18.24
N ASN A 129 11.76 4.78 18.43
CA ASN A 129 11.24 5.16 19.73
C ASN A 129 9.73 4.85 19.87
N ILE A 130 9.27 4.76 21.13
CA ILE A 130 7.89 4.37 21.47
C ILE A 130 6.87 5.35 20.88
N LYS A 131 7.17 6.65 20.79
CA LYS A 131 6.26 7.64 20.24
C LYS A 131 6.01 7.40 18.74
N GLY A 132 7.05 7.06 18.00
CA GLY A 132 6.94 6.67 16.59
C GLY A 132 6.14 5.40 16.40
N LEU A 133 6.40 4.36 17.20
CA LEU A 133 5.62 3.12 17.16
C LEU A 133 4.14 3.35 17.48
N GLN A 134 3.82 4.16 18.50
CA GLN A 134 2.44 4.54 18.83
C GLN A 134 1.77 5.26 17.66
N ARG A 135 2.49 6.21 17.03
CA ARG A 135 1.99 6.91 15.85
C ARG A 135 1.70 5.95 14.68
N LEU A 136 2.57 4.97 14.44
CA LEU A 136 2.33 3.94 13.44
C LEU A 136 1.10 3.09 13.76
N THR A 137 0.91 2.69 15.02
CA THR A 137 -0.30 1.96 15.43
C THR A 137 -1.57 2.77 15.16
N GLU A 138 -1.59 4.06 15.48
CA GLU A 138 -2.74 4.94 15.18
C GLU A 138 -3.05 4.99 13.68
N ILE A 139 -2.02 5.10 12.84
CA ILE A 139 -2.14 5.14 11.38
C ILE A 139 -2.74 3.82 10.86
N LEU A 140 -2.23 2.69 11.35
CA LEU A 140 -2.60 1.34 10.89
C LEU A 140 -3.97 0.86 11.40
N GLU A 141 -4.56 1.52 12.40
CA GLU A 141 -5.97 1.29 12.78
C GLU A 141 -6.97 1.94 11.81
N ILE A 142 -6.53 2.83 10.92
CA ILE A 142 -7.39 3.52 9.96
C ILE A 142 -7.62 2.63 8.74
N GLN A 143 -8.70 1.83 8.77
CA GLN A 143 -9.12 1.04 7.62
C GLN A 143 -9.88 1.90 6.59
N LYS A 144 -9.12 2.55 5.70
CA LYS A 144 -9.67 3.35 4.59
C LYS A 144 -9.07 2.96 3.25
N TYR A 145 -9.82 3.25 2.20
CA TYR A 145 -9.44 2.97 0.82
C TYR A 145 -9.62 4.22 -0.04
N THR A 146 -8.84 4.30 -1.10
CA THR A 146 -8.92 5.37 -2.11
C THR A 146 -9.97 5.00 -3.13
N LYS A 147 -10.89 5.93 -3.38
CA LYS A 147 -11.85 5.78 -4.47
C LYS A 147 -11.17 5.94 -5.82
N ILE A 148 -11.47 5.04 -6.74
CA ILE A 148 -10.95 5.05 -8.10
C ILE A 148 -12.07 5.24 -9.12
N HIS A 149 -11.69 5.60 -10.34
CA HIS A 149 -12.56 5.55 -11.49
C HIS A 149 -12.44 4.19 -12.18
N ILE A 150 -13.59 3.55 -12.35
CA ILE A 150 -13.70 2.33 -13.17
C ILE A 150 -13.59 2.70 -14.64
N ASP A 151 -12.71 2.02 -15.36
CA ASP A 151 -12.53 2.14 -16.80
C ASP A 151 -12.43 0.77 -17.48
N VAL A 152 -12.05 0.78 -18.75
CA VAL A 152 -11.93 -0.43 -19.57
C VAL A 152 -10.88 -1.43 -19.07
N PHE A 153 -9.90 -0.97 -18.29
CA PHE A 153 -8.77 -1.77 -17.84
C PHE A 153 -9.02 -2.47 -16.51
N ASP A 154 -9.92 -1.96 -15.67
CA ASP A 154 -10.22 -2.55 -14.35
C ASP A 154 -11.64 -3.11 -14.20
N VAL A 155 -12.58 -2.79 -15.11
CA VAL A 155 -13.97 -3.25 -15.04
C VAL A 155 -14.10 -4.77 -14.94
N VAL A 156 -13.22 -5.53 -15.60
CA VAL A 156 -13.22 -7.00 -15.53
C VAL A 156 -12.79 -7.50 -14.15
N GLY A 157 -11.76 -6.88 -13.56
CA GLY A 157 -11.32 -7.18 -12.21
C GLY A 157 -12.43 -6.94 -11.20
N TRP A 158 -13.07 -5.76 -11.26
CA TRP A 158 -14.17 -5.41 -10.37
C TRP A 158 -15.42 -6.26 -10.59
N ALA A 159 -15.70 -6.66 -11.83
CA ALA A 159 -16.76 -7.62 -12.11
C ALA A 159 -16.48 -8.98 -11.45
N ASN A 160 -15.25 -9.48 -11.54
CA ASN A 160 -14.86 -10.72 -10.88
C ASN A 160 -15.01 -10.62 -9.36
N HIS A 161 -14.52 -9.53 -8.75
CA HIS A 161 -14.72 -9.28 -7.32
C HIS A 161 -16.22 -9.29 -6.97
N TYR A 162 -17.04 -8.55 -7.71
CA TYR A 162 -18.47 -8.48 -7.47
C TYR A 162 -19.14 -9.86 -7.50
N TYR A 163 -18.82 -10.69 -8.50
CA TYR A 163 -19.40 -12.02 -8.63
C TYR A 163 -18.85 -13.05 -7.65
N THR A 164 -17.62 -12.90 -7.16
CA THR A 164 -17.11 -13.72 -6.05
C THR A 164 -17.96 -13.53 -4.80
N VAL A 165 -18.36 -12.29 -4.51
CA VAL A 165 -19.19 -11.98 -3.33
C VAL A 165 -20.68 -12.19 -3.61
N ASN A 166 -21.11 -12.05 -4.87
CA ASN A 166 -22.50 -12.19 -5.31
C ASN A 166 -22.66 -13.22 -6.45
N PRO A 167 -22.45 -14.53 -6.21
CA PRO A 167 -22.35 -15.53 -7.29
C PRO A 167 -23.59 -15.69 -8.18
N LYS A 168 -24.77 -15.28 -7.69
CA LYS A 168 -26.05 -15.39 -8.41
C LYS A 168 -26.53 -14.06 -8.99
N ALA A 169 -25.76 -12.98 -8.86
CA ALA A 169 -26.16 -11.68 -9.35
C ALA A 169 -26.20 -11.66 -10.89
N SER A 170 -27.15 -10.91 -11.45
CA SER A 170 -27.22 -10.69 -12.89
C SER A 170 -26.20 -9.64 -13.34
N LYS A 171 -25.96 -9.56 -14.66
CA LYS A 171 -25.18 -8.47 -15.27
C LYS A 171 -25.80 -7.09 -15.04
N SER A 172 -27.13 -6.99 -14.98
CA SER A 172 -27.80 -5.73 -14.66
C SER A 172 -27.47 -5.25 -13.24
N LYS A 173 -27.39 -6.17 -12.26
CA LYS A 173 -27.02 -5.84 -10.89
C LYS A 173 -25.57 -5.38 -10.75
N LEU A 174 -24.65 -5.99 -11.49
CA LEU A 174 -23.28 -5.47 -11.59
C LEU A 174 -23.28 -4.02 -12.12
N PHE A 175 -24.00 -3.74 -13.21
CA PHE A 175 -24.02 -2.38 -13.76
C PHE A 175 -24.74 -1.36 -12.86
N GLU A 176 -25.74 -1.78 -12.09
CA GLU A 176 -26.32 -0.93 -11.03
C GLU A 176 -25.26 -0.60 -9.97
N GLU A 177 -24.49 -1.59 -9.53
CA GLU A 177 -23.40 -1.40 -8.55
C GLU A 177 -22.30 -0.47 -9.10
N LEU A 178 -21.89 -0.60 -10.36
CA LEU A 178 -20.87 0.27 -10.94
C LEU A 178 -21.33 1.71 -11.19
N ARG A 179 -22.64 1.96 -11.38
CA ARG A 179 -23.20 3.31 -11.59
C ARG A 179 -23.61 4.00 -10.29
N THR A 180 -24.16 3.23 -9.36
CA THR A 180 -24.65 3.71 -8.08
C THR A 180 -24.15 2.74 -6.99
N PRO A 181 -22.87 2.86 -6.61
CA PRO A 181 -22.23 1.89 -5.72
C PRO A 181 -22.89 1.83 -4.35
N LYS A 182 -23.14 0.61 -3.89
CA LYS A 182 -23.64 0.31 -2.54
C LYS A 182 -22.64 -0.54 -1.78
N GLN A 183 -22.18 -1.62 -2.39
CA GLN A 183 -21.15 -2.50 -1.85
C GLN A 183 -19.75 -1.90 -2.05
N PHE A 184 -19.49 -1.31 -3.22
CA PHE A 184 -18.21 -0.69 -3.57
C PHE A 184 -18.18 0.81 -3.31
N LYS A 185 -19.15 1.36 -2.57
CA LYS A 185 -19.25 2.79 -2.26
C LYS A 185 -18.01 3.41 -1.62
N ASP A 186 -17.16 2.60 -1.00
CA ASP A 186 -15.93 3.04 -0.34
C ASP A 186 -14.68 2.82 -1.21
N TYR A 187 -14.85 2.25 -2.41
CA TYR A 187 -13.77 1.90 -3.35
C TYR A 187 -13.89 2.57 -4.72
N ILE A 188 -15.09 2.92 -5.17
CA ILE A 188 -15.38 3.54 -6.46
C ILE A 188 -16.34 4.73 -6.32
#